data_AF-A0A8H7GQU4-F1
#
_entry.id   AF-A0A8H7GQU4-F1
#
_cell.length_a   1.000
_cell.length_b   1.000
_cell.length_c   1.000
_cell.angle_alpha   90.00
_cell.angle_beta   90.00
_cell.angle_gamma   90.00
#
_symmetry.space_group_name_H-M   'P 1'
#
loop_
_entity.id
_entity.type
_entity.pdbx_description
1 polymer ?
#
loop_
_entity_poly.entity_id
_entity_poly.type
_entity_poly.pdbx_seq_one_letter_code
_entity_poly.pdbx_strand_id
1 'polypeptide(L)'
;MSFANYDLEAQTDLPKKQVLLLLLLQNTETDLDSIIRKTSHQIQTYGLLVASFNNEKKLLGSRRDDLQLRRKLASSQQNIISLGSAIRKLIADITVVMSDSSSESELRHQADNI
;
A
#
# COMPACT_ATOMS: atom_id res chain seq x y z
N MET A 1 35.54 -31.32 23.11
CA MET A 1 34.56 -31.48 24.20
C MET A 1 34.64 -30.19 25.03
N SER A 2 33.60 -29.43 25.33
CA SER A 2 32.15 -29.64 25.36
C SER A 2 31.43 -28.31 25.04
N PHE A 3 30.20 -28.44 24.58
CA PHE A 3 29.28 -27.38 24.17
C PHE A 3 29.01 -26.39 25.31
N ALA A 4 29.18 -25.11 25.01
CA ALA A 4 28.50 -24.06 25.74
C ALA A 4 27.00 -24.31 25.59
N ASN A 5 26.37 -24.81 26.65
CA ASN A 5 24.92 -24.70 26.85
C ASN A 5 24.61 -23.20 26.88
N TYR A 6 24.36 -22.64 25.70
CA TYR A 6 23.56 -21.43 25.61
C TYR A 6 22.18 -21.82 26.14
N ASP A 7 21.94 -21.43 27.39
CA ASP A 7 20.62 -21.34 27.99
C ASP A 7 19.80 -20.28 27.22
N LEU A 8 19.35 -20.69 26.03
CA LEU A 8 18.56 -19.90 25.09
C LEU A 8 17.07 -19.94 25.44
N GLU A 9 16.67 -20.74 26.44
CA GLU A 9 15.28 -20.88 26.85
C GLU A 9 14.90 -19.91 27.99
N ALA A 10 15.88 -19.30 28.68
CA ALA A 10 15.61 -18.35 29.76
C ALA A 10 15.21 -16.93 29.29
N GLN A 11 15.13 -16.66 27.98
CA GLN A 11 14.78 -15.32 27.47
C GLN A 11 13.39 -15.27 26.83
N THR A 12 12.48 -14.72 27.66
CA THR A 12 11.26 -13.98 27.33
C THR A 12 9.93 -14.75 27.31
N ASP A 13 9.41 -15.04 28.50
CA ASP A 13 7.97 -14.95 28.73
C ASP A 13 7.57 -13.45 28.71
N LEU A 14 7.43 -12.86 27.52
CA LEU A 14 6.60 -11.67 27.40
C LEU A 14 5.19 -12.09 27.86
N PRO A 15 4.55 -11.35 28.79
CA PRO A 15 3.26 -11.74 29.30
C PRO A 15 2.32 -11.88 28.12
N LYS A 16 1.82 -13.11 27.89
CA LYS A 16 0.96 -13.48 26.75
C LYS A 16 -0.19 -12.49 26.53
N LYS A 17 -0.61 -11.80 27.58
CA LYS A 17 -1.61 -10.72 27.58
C LYS A 17 -1.18 -9.45 26.81
N GLN A 18 0.10 -9.06 26.84
CA GLN A 18 0.63 -7.94 26.03
C GLN A 18 0.79 -8.34 24.57
N VAL A 19 1.21 -9.58 24.28
CA VAL A 19 1.26 -10.11 22.91
C VAL A 19 -0.14 -10.22 22.31
N LEU A 20 -1.13 -10.67 23.09
CA LEU A 20 -2.54 -10.70 22.68
C LEU A 20 -3.08 -9.30 22.45
N LEU A 21 -2.77 -8.32 23.30
CA LEU A 21 -3.22 -6.93 23.14
C LEU A 21 -2.55 -6.25 21.94
N LEU A 22 -1.29 -6.56 21.65
CA LEU A 22 -0.58 -6.10 20.45
C LEU A 22 -1.15 -6.72 19.17
N LEU A 23 -1.48 -8.03 19.21
CA LEU A 23 -2.19 -8.74 18.14
C LEU A 23 -3.62 -8.23 17.95
N LEU A 24 -4.32 -7.87 19.03
CA LEU A 24 -5.69 -7.34 18.96
C LEU A 24 -5.69 -5.92 18.38
N LEU A 25 -4.73 -5.08 18.77
CA LEU A 25 -4.48 -3.76 18.17
C LEU A 25 -4.03 -3.84 16.70
N GLN A 26 -3.27 -4.88 16.33
CA GLN A 26 -2.92 -5.14 14.93
C GLN A 26 -4.13 -5.58 14.09
N ASN A 27 -5.11 -6.25 14.70
CA ASN A 27 -6.32 -6.72 14.02
C ASN A 27 -7.43 -5.65 13.95
N THR A 28 -7.23 -4.48 14.58
CA THR A 28 -8.09 -3.30 14.40
C THR A 28 -7.48 -2.34 13.39
N GLU A 29 -6.82 -2.84 12.33
CA GLU A 29 -6.69 -2.01 11.13
C GLU A 29 -8.10 -1.77 10.60
N THR A 30 -8.55 -0.51 10.64
CA THR A 30 -9.82 -0.16 10.00
C THR A 30 -9.72 -0.50 8.51
N ASP A 31 -10.82 -0.92 7.90
CA ASP A 31 -10.85 -1.21 6.45
C ASP A 31 -10.35 0.01 5.64
N LEU A 32 -10.62 1.22 6.13
CA LEU A 32 -10.11 2.46 5.57
C LEU A 32 -8.58 2.57 5.64
N ASP A 33 -7.95 2.26 6.78
CA ASP A 33 -6.49 2.29 6.90
C ASP A 33 -5.82 1.26 5.97
N SER A 34 -6.45 0.09 5.80
CA SER A 34 -5.99 -0.93 4.84
C SER A 34 -6.08 -0.41 3.40
N ILE A 35 -7.18 0.25 3.04
CA ILE A 35 -7.37 0.87 1.72
C ILE A 35 -6.34 1.99 1.49
N ILE A 36 -6.08 2.84 2.49
CA ILE A 36 -5.08 3.92 2.40
C ILE A 36 -3.67 3.35 2.23
N ARG A 37 -3.28 2.33 3.00
CA ARG A 37 -1.97 1.66 2.86
C ARG A 37 -1.80 1.05 1.47
N LYS A 38 -2.80 0.31 0.98
CA LYS A 38 -2.79 -0.30 -0.36
C LYS A 38 -2.70 0.77 -1.46
N THR A 39 -3.47 1.84 -1.34
CA THR A 39 -3.45 2.96 -2.30
C THR A 39 -2.09 3.66 -2.31
N SER A 40 -1.50 3.90 -1.13
CA SER A 40 -0.16 4.46 -1.00
C SER A 40 0.89 3.59 -1.70
N HIS A 41 0.83 2.27 -1.50
CA HIS A 41 1.73 1.34 -2.18
C HIS A 41 1.56 1.34 -3.71
N GLN A 42 0.32 1.42 -4.19
CA GLN A 42 0.05 1.51 -5.63
C GLN A 42 0.57 2.81 -6.24
N ILE A 43 0.44 3.95 -5.54
CA ILE A 43 1.00 5.24 -5.97
C ILE A 43 2.53 5.17 -6.07
N GLN A 44 3.19 4.57 -5.08
CA GLN A 44 4.64 4.35 -5.12
C GLN A 44 5.04 3.50 -6.33
N THR A 45 4.35 2.38 -6.55
CA THR A 45 4.59 1.48 -7.68
C THR A 45 4.38 2.19 -9.02
N TYR A 46 3.32 3.00 -9.12
CA TYR A 46 3.05 3.82 -10.30
C TYR A 46 4.20 4.79 -10.59
N GLY A 47 4.72 5.47 -9.57
CA GLY A 47 5.89 6.36 -9.71
C GLY A 47 7.12 5.63 -10.25
N LEU A 48 7.40 4.43 -9.73
CA LEU A 48 8.52 3.60 -10.20
C LEU A 48 8.35 3.17 -11.66
N LEU A 49 7.15 2.75 -12.06
CA LEU A 49 6.85 2.37 -13.45
C LEU A 49 7.02 3.55 -14.41
N VAL A 50 6.55 4.74 -14.05
CA VAL A 50 6.72 5.95 -14.85
C VAL A 50 8.20 6.33 -14.99
N ALA A 51 8.97 6.25 -13.90
CA ALA A 51 10.41 6.52 -13.92
C ALA A 51 11.16 5.52 -14.83
N SER A 52 10.87 4.22 -14.69
CA SER A 52 11.43 3.16 -15.54
C SER A 52 11.07 3.37 -17.01
N PHE A 53 9.80 3.64 -17.32
CA PHE A 53 9.34 3.92 -18.67
C PHE A 53 10.08 5.12 -19.27
N ASN A 54 10.23 6.22 -18.53
CA ASN A 54 10.94 7.40 -19.01
C ASN A 54 12.42 7.14 -19.27
N ASN A 55 13.07 6.29 -18.45
CA ASN A 55 14.45 5.90 -18.67
C ASN A 55 14.61 5.02 -19.91
N GLU A 56 13.71 4.07 -20.12
CA GLU A 56 13.72 3.20 -21.30
C GLU A 56 13.32 3.94 -22.58
N LYS A 57 12.40 4.91 -22.49
CA LYS A 57 11.98 5.75 -23.61
C LYS A 57 13.14 6.55 -24.21
N LYS A 58 14.13 6.94 -23.40
CA LYS A 58 15.35 7.62 -23.89
C LYS A 58 16.21 6.76 -24.81
N LEU A 59 16.02 5.43 -24.78
CA LEU A 59 16.74 4.50 -25.64
C LEU A 59 16.10 4.40 -27.04
N LEU A 60 14.86 4.89 -27.23
CA LEU A 60 14.23 5.00 -28.54
C LEU A 60 15.01 5.99 -29.43
N GLY A 61 15.24 5.62 -30.68
CA GLY A 61 16.06 6.40 -31.61
C GLY A 61 17.58 6.32 -31.35
N SER A 62 18.02 5.61 -30.31
CA SER A 62 19.44 5.35 -30.07
C SER A 62 19.92 4.12 -30.85
N ARG A 63 21.24 3.84 -30.83
CA ARG A 63 21.80 2.58 -31.34
C ARG A 63 21.24 1.32 -30.64
N ARG A 64 20.58 1.46 -29.50
CA ARG A 64 19.94 0.38 -28.73
C ARG A 64 18.43 0.29 -28.96
N ASP A 65 17.90 1.03 -29.94
CA ASP A 65 16.51 0.92 -30.32
C ASP A 65 16.28 -0.38 -31.08
N ASP A 66 15.58 -1.32 -30.45
CA ASP A 66 15.17 -2.58 -31.06
C ASP A 66 13.65 -2.81 -30.94
N LEU A 67 13.17 -3.84 -31.65
CA LEU A 67 11.75 -4.20 -31.64
C LEU A 67 11.26 -4.67 -30.25
N GLN A 68 12.12 -5.30 -29.46
CA GLN A 68 11.77 -5.80 -28.13
C GLN A 68 11.57 -4.66 -27.13
N LEU A 69 12.45 -3.66 -27.16
CA LEU A 69 12.34 -2.41 -26.40
C LEU A 69 11.04 -1.69 -26.75
N ARG A 70 10.70 -1.55 -28.03
CA ARG A 70 9.45 -0.91 -28.46
C ARG A 70 8.22 -1.67 -27.96
N ARG A 71 8.22 -3.00 -28.03
CA ARG A 71 7.14 -3.84 -27.47
C ARG A 71 7.04 -3.71 -25.95
N LYS A 72 8.18 -3.72 -25.27
CA LYS A 72 8.27 -3.53 -23.82
C LYS A 72 7.71 -2.16 -23.42
N LEU A 73 8.09 -1.10 -24.13
CA LEU A 73 7.58 0.25 -23.89
C LEU A 73 6.07 0.34 -24.15
N ALA A 74 5.56 -0.28 -25.20
CA ALA A 74 4.12 -0.33 -25.45
C ALA A 74 3.35 -1.04 -24.32
N SER A 75 3.85 -2.18 -23.84
CA SER A 75 3.26 -2.89 -22.69
C SER A 75 3.36 -2.08 -21.40
N SER A 76 4.52 -1.47 -21.14
CA SER A 76 4.75 -0.61 -19.97
C SER A 76 3.82 0.60 -19.96
N GLN A 77 3.62 1.23 -21.12
CA GLN A 77 2.67 2.32 -21.30
C GLN A 77 1.23 1.88 -20.97
N GLN A 78 0.80 0.71 -21.47
CA GLN A 78 -0.52 0.19 -21.15
C GLN A 78 -0.69 -0.08 -19.65
N ASN A 79 0.34 -0.63 -19.00
CA ASN A 79 0.34 -0.89 -17.56
C ASN A 79 0.26 0.41 -16.75
N ILE A 80 0.99 1.45 -17.14
CA ILE A 80 0.92 2.79 -16.51
C ILE A 80 -0.49 3.36 -16.64
N ILE A 81 -1.10 3.29 -17.83
CA ILE A 81 -2.47 3.80 -18.05
C ILE A 81 -3.47 3.04 -17.17
N SER A 82 -3.41 1.71 -17.17
CA SER A 82 -4.30 0.86 -16.38
C SER A 82 -4.15 1.12 -14.88
N LEU A 83 -2.92 1.15 -14.37
CA LEU A 83 -2.66 1.39 -12.95
C LEU A 83 -3.07 2.81 -12.54
N GLY A 84 -2.79 3.82 -13.37
CA GLY A 84 -3.24 5.19 -13.13
C GLY A 84 -4.76 5.32 -13.09
N SER A 85 -5.48 4.55 -13.92
CA SER A 85 -6.94 4.48 -13.84
C SER A 85 -7.44 3.84 -12.55
N ALA A 86 -6.82 2.73 -12.12
CA ALA A 86 -7.17 2.05 -10.88
C ALA A 86 -6.93 2.95 -9.65
N ILE A 87 -5.80 3.66 -9.60
CA ILE A 87 -5.48 4.61 -8.54
C ILE A 87 -6.51 5.74 -8.48
N ARG A 88 -6.91 6.32 -9.62
CA ARG A 88 -7.95 7.35 -9.65
C ARG A 88 -9.27 6.86 -9.06
N LYS A 89 -9.66 5.62 -9.39
CA LYS A 89 -10.86 5.01 -8.83
C LYS A 89 -10.75 4.83 -7.32
N LEU A 90 -9.63 4.31 -6.83
CA LEU A 90 -9.40 4.13 -5.39
C LEU A 90 -9.41 5.44 -4.62
N ILE A 91 -8.83 6.51 -5.17
CA ILE A 91 -8.88 7.84 -4.55
C ILE A 91 -10.32 8.36 -4.48
N ALA A 92 -11.11 8.16 -5.54
CA ALA A 92 -12.53 8.52 -5.52
C ALA A 92 -13.30 7.72 -4.46
N ASP A 93 -13.08 6.41 -4.39
CA ASP A 93 -13.72 5.53 -3.40
C ASP A 93 -13.34 5.95 -1.96
N ILE A 94 -12.07 6.30 -1.70
CA ILE A 94 -11.62 6.84 -0.41
C ILE A 94 -12.34 8.16 -0.09
N THR A 95 -12.46 9.06 -1.06
CA THR A 95 -13.10 10.36 -0.86
C THR A 95 -14.55 10.20 -0.43
N VAL A 96 -15.27 9.26 -1.04
CA VAL A 96 -16.66 8.92 -0.69
C VAL A 96 -16.75 8.37 0.73
N VAL A 97 -15.90 7.39 1.07
CA VAL A 97 -15.90 6.81 2.43
C VAL A 97 -15.60 7.87 3.50
N MET A 98 -14.67 8.78 3.22
CA MET A 98 -14.34 9.88 4.12
C MET A 98 -15.53 10.85 4.28
N SER A 99 -16.23 11.23 3.20
CA SER A 99 -17.38 12.12 3.30
C SER A 99 -18.58 11.48 4.01
N ASP A 100 -18.81 10.18 3.83
CA ASP A 100 -19.90 9.47 4.50
C ASP A 100 -19.63 9.36 6.01
N SER A 101 -18.37 9.10 6.41
CA SER A 101 -17.98 9.05 7.83
C SER A 101 -18.13 10.40 8.56
N SER A 102 -17.90 11.53 7.86
CA SER A 102 -18.13 12.86 8.40
C SER A 102 -19.62 13.14 8.65
N SER A 103 -20.48 12.70 7.73
CA SER A 103 -21.94 12.89 7.81
C SER A 103 -22.58 12.12 8.97
N GLU A 104 -22.10 10.89 9.22
CA GLU A 104 -22.59 10.06 10.32
C GLU A 104 -22.15 10.60 11.70
N SER A 105 -20.97 11.23 11.78
CA SER A 105 -20.46 11.84 13.01
C SER A 105 -21.29 13.06 13.45
N GLU A 106 -21.78 13.87 12.51
CA GLU A 106 -22.62 15.04 12.81
C GLU A 106 -24.02 14.63 13.34
N LEU A 107 -24.63 13.59 12.77
CA LEU A 107 -25.94 13.09 13.21
C LEU A 107 -25.92 12.54 14.64
N ARG A 108 -24.83 11.86 15.05
CA ARG A 108 -24.68 11.32 16.41
C ARG A 108 -24.53 12.42 17.45
N HIS A 109 -23.81 13.50 17.14
CA HIS A 109 -23.67 14.65 18.03
C HIS A 109 -24.97 15.47 18.19
N GLN A 110 -25.90 15.37 17.24
CA GLN A 110 -27.18 16.05 17.32
C GLN A 110 -28.23 15.24 18.11
N ALA A 111 -28.09 13.91 18.16
CA ALA A 111 -28.95 13.03 18.95
C ALA A 111 -28.62 13.03 20.46
N ASP A 112 -27.37 13.25 20.85
CA ASP A 112 -26.97 13.34 22.27
C ASP A 112 -27.29 14.71 22.93
N ASN A 113 -27.84 15.67 22.15
CA ASN A 113 -28.19 17.02 22.61
C ASN A 113 -29.71 17.26 22.75
N ILE A 114 -30.52 16.19 22.74
CA ILE A 114 -31.97 16.19 22.99
C ILE A 114 -32.26 15.27 24.17
#